data_AF-A0A936H8G8-F1
#
_entry.id   AF-A0A936H8G8-F1
#
_cell.length_a   1.000
_cell.length_b   1.000
_cell.length_c   1.000
_cell.angle_alpha   90.00
_cell.angle_beta   90.00
_cell.angle_gamma   90.00
#
_symmetry.space_group_name_H-M   'P 1'
#
loop_
_entity.id
_entity.type
_entity.pdbx_description
1 polymer ?
#
loop_
_entity_poly.entity_id
_entity_poly.type
_entity_poly.pdbx_seq_one_letter_code
_entity_poly.pdbx_strand_id
1 'polypeptide(L)'
;MQWQEICDNPLFRNLPFKLETNRWGQIVMSPATNQHGLYQARMIRWLAKLLDGGEPLVECGIQTAEGVKVADVAWGSTAFFKKNGRANPYLEAPEIVVEILSPSNSAEEIEFKKKLYFIAGAREFWLCNTNGSLRFFNQNGEMASSLLTPRFPLSIETDYQ
;
A
#
# COMPACT_ATOMS: atom_id res chain seq x y z
N MET A 1 -5.18 18.89 9.64
CA MET A 1 -3.78 18.73 10.05
C MET A 1 -2.97 18.29 8.84
N GLN A 2 -1.84 18.95 8.59
CA GLN A 2 -0.92 18.56 7.51
C GLN A 2 -0.17 17.29 7.92
N TRP A 3 0.26 16.47 6.94
CA TRP A 3 0.94 15.21 7.24
C TRP A 3 2.20 15.39 8.10
N GLN A 4 3.00 16.40 7.80
CA GLN A 4 4.21 16.70 8.56
C GLN A 4 3.92 17.05 10.03
N GLU A 5 2.80 17.72 10.30
CA GLU A 5 2.37 18.01 11.68
C GLU A 5 2.06 16.73 12.46
N ILE A 6 1.58 15.66 11.79
CA ILE A 6 1.36 14.35 12.41
C ILE A 6 2.70 13.70 12.74
N CYS A 7 3.62 13.68 11.78
CA CYS A 7 4.95 13.07 11.95
C CYS A 7 5.76 13.73 13.06
N ASP A 8 5.68 15.06 13.18
CA ASP A 8 6.46 15.83 14.15
C ASP A 8 5.83 15.85 15.54
N ASN A 9 4.54 15.53 15.67
CA ASN A 9 3.82 15.59 16.93
C ASN A 9 4.14 14.38 17.83
N PRO A 10 4.72 14.59 19.03
CA PRO A 10 5.09 13.52 19.94
C PRO A 10 3.93 12.61 20.37
N LEU A 11 2.69 13.11 20.38
CA LEU A 11 1.50 12.34 20.76
C LEU A 11 1.22 11.18 19.79
N PHE A 12 1.65 11.28 18.53
CA PHE A 12 1.37 10.28 17.50
C PHE A 12 2.54 9.31 17.26
N ARG A 13 3.71 9.55 17.86
CA ARG A 13 4.96 8.83 17.53
C ARG A 13 4.92 7.32 17.80
N ASN A 14 4.23 6.89 18.87
CA ASN A 14 4.24 5.51 19.36
C ASN A 14 2.85 4.88 19.41
N LEU A 15 1.94 5.35 18.55
CA LEU A 15 0.61 4.77 18.45
C LEU A 15 0.65 3.44 17.69
N PRO A 16 0.01 2.37 18.18
CA PRO A 16 -0.04 1.07 17.50
C PRO A 16 -1.09 1.05 16.38
N PHE A 17 -1.23 2.17 15.67
CA PHE A 17 -2.21 2.39 14.62
C PHE A 17 -1.52 2.88 13.36
N LYS A 18 -1.97 2.38 12.21
CA LYS A 18 -1.71 3.02 10.92
C LYS A 18 -2.50 4.32 10.86
N LEU A 19 -1.87 5.39 10.39
CA LEU A 19 -2.45 6.72 10.30
C LEU A 19 -2.60 7.14 8.85
N GLU A 20 -3.76 7.67 8.50
CA GLU A 20 -4.04 8.31 7.22
C GLU A 20 -4.70 9.67 7.46
N THR A 21 -4.84 10.49 6.42
CA THR A 21 -5.69 11.68 6.48
C THR A 21 -6.77 11.65 5.40
N ASN A 22 -7.88 12.35 5.65
CA ASN A 22 -8.91 12.60 4.65
C ASN A 22 -8.81 14.03 4.07
N ARG A 23 -9.69 14.36 3.11
CA ARG A 23 -9.70 15.68 2.45
C ARG A 23 -9.88 16.88 3.40
N TRP A 24 -10.43 16.65 4.59
CA TRP A 24 -10.64 17.68 5.62
C TRP A 24 -9.48 17.75 6.62
N GLY A 25 -8.43 16.96 6.41
CA GLY A 25 -7.26 16.90 7.29
C GLY A 25 -7.55 16.25 8.64
N GLN A 26 -8.61 15.42 8.73
CA GLN A 26 -8.88 14.57 9.89
C GLN A 26 -8.02 13.30 9.82
N ILE A 27 -7.61 12.78 10.96
CA ILE A 27 -6.86 11.53 11.05
C ILE A 27 -7.84 10.35 10.96
N VAL A 28 -7.51 9.38 10.12
CA VAL A 28 -8.14 8.06 10.11
C VAL A 28 -7.14 7.07 10.67
N MET A 29 -7.58 6.22 11.59
CA MET A 29 -6.72 5.24 12.26
C MET A 29 -7.26 3.82 12.07
N SER A 30 -6.37 2.89 11.76
CA SER A 30 -6.68 1.46 11.77
C SER A 30 -5.69 0.71 12.67
N PRO A 31 -6.15 -0.25 13.49
CA PRO A 31 -5.27 -0.98 14.40
C PRO A 31 -4.28 -1.86 13.64
N ALA A 32 -3.06 -1.95 14.13
CA ALA A 32 -2.13 -2.97 13.68
C ALA A 32 -2.63 -4.37 14.09
N THR A 33 -2.48 -5.36 13.21
CA THR A 33 -2.79 -6.76 13.52
C THR A 33 -1.66 -7.67 13.06
N ASN A 34 -1.43 -8.77 13.79
CA ASN A 34 -0.34 -9.71 13.48
C ASN A 34 -0.49 -10.35 12.11
N GLN A 35 -1.73 -10.67 11.71
CA GLN A 35 -2.00 -11.26 10.41
C GLN A 35 -1.64 -10.29 9.27
N HIS A 36 -2.02 -9.01 9.41
CA HIS A 36 -1.71 -7.97 8.43
C HIS A 36 -0.20 -7.75 8.33
N GLY A 37 0.50 -7.64 9.46
CA GLY A 37 1.96 -7.54 9.48
C GLY A 37 2.68 -8.77 8.88
N LEU A 38 2.15 -9.97 9.09
CA LEU A 38 2.67 -11.20 8.46
C LEU A 38 2.50 -11.16 6.94
N TYR A 39 1.34 -10.72 6.45
CA TYR A 39 1.07 -10.59 5.02
C TYR A 39 1.96 -9.52 4.38
N GLN A 40 2.14 -8.36 5.01
CA GLN A 40 3.11 -7.35 4.58
C GLN A 40 4.51 -7.97 4.42
N ALA A 41 5.02 -8.63 5.47
CA ALA A 41 6.34 -9.25 5.45
C ALA A 41 6.50 -10.29 4.31
N ARG A 42 5.46 -11.09 4.04
CA ARG A 42 5.48 -12.08 2.95
C ARG A 42 5.51 -11.43 1.58
N MET A 43 4.67 -10.41 1.36
CA MET A 43 4.66 -9.68 0.10
C MET A 43 6.00 -9.03 -0.20
N ILE A 44 6.60 -8.36 0.80
CA ILE A 44 7.95 -7.78 0.69
C ILE A 44 8.97 -8.83 0.24
N ARG A 45 8.98 -10.02 0.87
CA ARG A 45 9.90 -11.11 0.49
C ARG A 45 9.69 -11.58 -0.95
N TRP A 46 8.44 -11.71 -1.39
CA TRP A 46 8.14 -12.11 -2.76
C TRP A 46 8.52 -11.03 -3.77
N LEU A 47 8.20 -9.77 -3.49
CA LEU A 47 8.56 -8.63 -4.35
C LEU A 47 10.09 -8.55 -4.48
N ALA A 48 10.83 -8.58 -3.37
CA ALA A 48 12.30 -8.55 -3.37
C ALA A 48 12.92 -9.74 -4.11
N LYS A 49 12.26 -10.91 -4.10
CA LYS A 49 12.74 -12.11 -4.81
C LYS A 49 12.47 -12.07 -6.32
N LEU A 50 11.38 -11.43 -6.74
CA LEU A 50 10.88 -11.53 -8.11
C LEU A 50 11.16 -10.31 -8.98
N LEU A 51 11.35 -9.14 -8.37
CA LEU A 51 11.56 -7.88 -9.05
C LEU A 51 12.97 -7.35 -8.77
N ASP A 52 13.74 -7.17 -9.83
CA ASP A 52 15.02 -6.47 -9.81
C ASP A 52 14.84 -4.98 -10.11
N GLY A 53 15.87 -4.19 -9.81
CA GLY A 53 15.94 -2.78 -10.26
C GLY A 53 14.99 -1.85 -9.50
N GLY A 54 14.60 -2.20 -8.29
CA GLY A 54 13.77 -1.39 -7.39
C GLY A 54 13.76 -1.98 -5.99
N GLU A 55 12.92 -1.43 -5.12
CA GLU A 55 12.81 -1.88 -3.72
C GLU A 55 11.34 -1.90 -3.28
N PRO A 56 10.94 -2.94 -2.53
CA PRO A 56 9.66 -2.94 -1.85
C PRO A 56 9.73 -2.13 -0.54
N LEU A 57 8.59 -1.58 -0.12
CA LEU A 57 8.45 -0.87 1.16
C LEU A 57 7.07 -1.12 1.78
N VAL A 58 7.00 -0.99 3.11
CA VAL A 58 5.76 -1.05 3.88
C VAL A 58 5.33 0.35 4.31
N GLU A 59 4.04 0.52 4.63
CA GLU A 59 3.47 1.77 5.15
C GLU A 59 3.83 2.99 4.28
N CYS A 60 3.56 2.87 2.98
CA CYS A 60 3.94 3.87 1.97
C CYS A 60 2.92 5.01 1.93
N GLY A 61 3.26 6.14 2.56
CA GLY A 61 2.46 7.37 2.49
C GLY A 61 2.48 8.01 1.11
N ILE A 62 1.29 8.22 0.53
CA ILE A 62 1.07 8.80 -0.80
C ILE A 62 0.08 9.96 -0.67
N GLN A 63 0.47 11.13 -1.12
CA GLN A 63 -0.39 12.31 -1.20
C GLN A 63 -1.44 12.12 -2.29
N THR A 64 -2.71 12.34 -1.92
CA THR A 64 -3.83 12.28 -2.86
C THR A 64 -4.70 13.54 -2.71
N ALA A 65 -5.71 13.69 -3.58
CA ALA A 65 -6.73 14.74 -3.43
C ALA A 65 -7.59 14.56 -2.14
N GLU A 66 -7.54 13.36 -1.55
CA GLU A 66 -8.35 12.96 -0.40
C GLU A 66 -7.51 12.82 0.88
N GLY A 67 -6.44 13.60 0.97
CA GLY A 67 -5.43 13.51 2.03
C GLY A 67 -4.34 12.50 1.71
N VAL A 68 -3.56 12.13 2.72
CA VAL A 68 -2.52 11.12 2.61
C VAL A 68 -3.14 9.76 2.86
N LYS A 69 -2.96 8.86 1.89
CA LYS A 69 -3.25 7.43 2.04
C LYS A 69 -1.96 6.69 2.25
N VAL A 70 -1.99 5.67 3.09
CA VAL A 70 -0.81 4.87 3.39
C VAL A 70 -1.06 3.50 2.82
N ALA A 71 -0.32 3.10 1.79
CA ALA A 71 -0.43 1.75 1.25
C ALA A 71 0.26 0.75 2.19
N ASP A 72 -0.32 -0.43 2.35
CA ASP A 72 0.23 -1.46 3.23
C ASP A 72 1.58 -1.97 2.73
N VAL A 73 1.68 -2.20 1.43
CA VAL A 73 2.91 -2.58 0.73
C VAL A 73 2.96 -1.82 -0.59
N ALA A 74 4.16 -1.43 -1.00
CA ALA A 74 4.40 -0.90 -2.33
C ALA A 74 5.73 -1.43 -2.89
N TRP A 75 5.93 -1.29 -4.19
CA TRP A 75 7.23 -1.47 -4.84
C TRP A 75 7.49 -0.30 -5.78
N GLY A 76 8.66 0.32 -5.60
CA GLY A 76 9.14 1.41 -6.45
C GLY A 76 10.37 0.99 -7.24
N SER A 77 10.48 1.41 -8.49
CA SER A 77 11.71 1.22 -9.25
C SER A 77 12.86 2.09 -8.75
N THR A 78 14.08 1.77 -9.17
CA THR A 78 15.26 2.63 -8.94
C THR A 78 15.04 4.02 -9.51
N ALA A 79 14.33 4.14 -10.64
CA ALA A 79 14.00 5.44 -11.23
C ALA A 79 13.04 6.22 -10.32
N PHE A 80 12.02 5.55 -9.77
CA PHE A 80 11.11 6.14 -8.79
C PHE A 80 11.88 6.69 -7.59
N PHE A 81 12.75 5.91 -6.96
CA PHE A 81 13.50 6.37 -5.79
C PHE A 81 14.57 7.42 -6.12
N LYS A 82 15.17 7.40 -7.32
CA LYS A 82 16.07 8.48 -7.75
C LYS A 82 15.34 9.81 -7.90
N LYS A 83 14.11 9.79 -8.39
CA LYS A 83 13.27 10.98 -8.57
C LYS A 83 12.70 11.49 -7.26
N ASN A 84 12.17 10.60 -6.43
CA ASN A 84 11.37 10.96 -5.26
C ASN A 84 12.12 10.85 -3.92
N GLY A 85 13.31 10.25 -3.91
CA GLY A 85 14.10 10.01 -2.70
C GLY A 85 13.33 9.16 -1.69
N ARG A 86 13.35 9.59 -0.43
CA ARG A 86 12.54 9.04 0.67
C ARG A 86 11.52 10.08 1.16
N ALA A 87 10.92 10.83 0.22
CA ALA A 87 9.90 11.81 0.55
C ALA A 87 8.77 11.16 1.35
N ASN A 88 8.22 11.91 2.30
CA ASN A 88 7.14 11.44 3.16
C ASN A 88 6.11 12.57 3.35
N PRO A 89 4.93 12.50 2.70
CA PRO A 89 4.50 11.43 1.80
C PRO A 89 5.18 11.55 0.42
N TYR A 90 5.07 10.51 -0.41
CA TYR A 90 5.34 10.65 -1.84
C TYR A 90 4.23 11.45 -2.52
N LEU A 91 4.59 12.30 -3.49
CA LEU A 91 3.62 13.07 -4.29
C LEU A 91 3.08 12.30 -5.50
N GLU A 92 3.71 11.17 -5.84
CA GLU A 92 3.26 10.21 -6.82
C GLU A 92 3.39 8.79 -6.24
N ALA A 93 2.52 7.88 -6.67
CA ALA A 93 2.53 6.52 -6.18
C ALA A 93 3.67 5.70 -6.82
N PRO A 94 4.27 4.74 -6.09
CA PRO A 94 5.13 3.72 -6.67
C PRO A 94 4.40 2.89 -7.73
N GLU A 95 5.15 2.16 -8.56
CA GLU A 95 4.58 1.39 -9.67
C GLU A 95 3.58 0.32 -9.20
N ILE A 96 3.86 -0.36 -8.08
CA ILE A 96 2.94 -1.33 -7.47
C ILE A 96 2.50 -0.80 -6.11
N VAL A 97 1.19 -0.79 -5.89
CA VAL A 97 0.57 -0.44 -4.61
C VAL A 97 -0.33 -1.60 -4.17
N VAL A 98 -0.24 -2.02 -2.92
CA VAL A 98 -1.00 -3.15 -2.36
C VAL A 98 -1.75 -2.72 -1.11
N GLU A 99 -3.02 -3.10 -1.04
CA GLU A 99 -3.84 -3.02 0.16
C GLU A 99 -4.23 -4.42 0.62
N ILE A 100 -4.22 -4.64 1.92
CA ILE A 100 -4.63 -5.87 2.59
C ILE A 100 -5.94 -5.57 3.32
N LEU A 101 -6.99 -6.29 2.95
CA LEU A 101 -8.30 -6.18 3.59
C LEU A 101 -8.20 -6.52 5.08
N SER A 102 -8.77 -5.63 5.89
CA SER A 102 -9.10 -5.91 7.28
C SER A 102 -10.63 -5.98 7.46
N PRO A 103 -11.14 -6.60 8.53
CA PRO A 103 -12.58 -6.69 8.78
C PRO A 103 -13.31 -5.34 8.86
N SER A 104 -12.60 -4.24 9.12
CA SER A 104 -13.16 -2.90 9.18
C SER A 104 -13.22 -2.17 7.84
N ASN A 105 -12.58 -2.70 6.79
CA ASN A 105 -12.60 -2.07 5.47
C ASN A 105 -13.88 -2.39 4.72
N SER A 106 -14.51 -1.36 4.17
CA SER A 106 -15.63 -1.54 3.24
C SER A 106 -15.13 -1.72 1.80
N ALA A 107 -15.93 -2.37 0.96
CA ALA A 107 -15.60 -2.51 -0.46
C ALA A 107 -15.50 -1.14 -1.15
N GLU A 108 -16.33 -0.19 -0.74
CA GLU A 108 -16.33 1.18 -1.24
C GLU A 108 -15.05 1.93 -0.88
N GLU A 109 -14.54 1.76 0.35
CA GLU A 109 -13.28 2.36 0.79
C GLU A 109 -12.10 1.88 -0.07
N ILE A 110 -12.06 0.59 -0.37
CA ILE A 110 -10.99 -0.03 -1.15
C ILE A 110 -11.06 0.38 -2.62
N GLU A 111 -12.25 0.38 -3.21
CA GLU A 111 -12.46 0.89 -4.57
C GLU A 111 -12.09 2.37 -4.68
N PHE A 112 -12.34 3.14 -3.63
CA PHE A 112 -11.96 4.54 -3.56
C PHE A 112 -10.44 4.72 -3.49
N LYS A 113 -9.75 4.01 -2.59
CA LYS A 113 -8.29 4.01 -2.49
C LYS A 113 -7.63 3.58 -3.81
N LYS A 114 -8.11 2.51 -4.44
CA LYS A 114 -7.65 2.06 -5.76
C LYS A 114 -7.67 3.19 -6.80
N LYS A 115 -8.78 3.92 -6.90
CA LYS A 115 -8.91 5.07 -7.81
C LYS A 115 -7.89 6.16 -7.49
N LEU A 116 -7.71 6.49 -6.21
CA LEU A 116 -6.74 7.50 -5.78
C LEU A 116 -5.30 7.11 -6.14
N TYR A 117 -4.91 5.85 -5.95
CA TYR A 117 -3.58 5.38 -6.30
C TYR A 117 -3.32 5.40 -7.80
N PHE A 118 -4.30 5.02 -8.63
CA PHE A 118 -4.16 5.17 -10.08
C PHE A 118 -4.04 6.63 -10.51
N ILE A 119 -4.82 7.55 -9.92
CA ILE A 119 -4.69 8.99 -10.16
C ILE A 119 -3.30 9.50 -9.73
N ALA A 120 -2.76 8.98 -8.63
CA ALA A 120 -1.42 9.30 -8.15
C ALA A 120 -0.28 8.65 -8.97
N GLY A 121 -0.60 7.82 -9.98
CA GLY A 121 0.39 7.29 -10.92
C GLY A 121 0.76 5.81 -10.73
N ALA A 122 0.09 5.08 -9.83
CA ALA A 122 0.31 3.64 -9.69
C ALA A 122 0.04 2.93 -11.02
N ARG A 123 0.89 1.96 -11.37
CA ARG A 123 0.71 1.15 -12.58
C ARG A 123 -0.14 -0.08 -12.31
N GLU A 124 0.04 -0.65 -11.12
CA GLU A 124 -0.76 -1.75 -10.62
C GLU A 124 -1.23 -1.50 -9.20
N PHE A 125 -2.49 -1.86 -8.95
CA PHE A 125 -3.07 -1.95 -7.61
C PHE A 125 -3.37 -3.40 -7.32
N TRP A 126 -2.93 -3.91 -6.17
CA TRP A 126 -3.21 -5.27 -5.74
C TRP A 126 -4.05 -5.27 -4.47
N LEU A 127 -5.02 -6.17 -4.42
CA LEU A 127 -5.87 -6.37 -3.25
C LEU A 127 -5.64 -7.76 -2.68
N CYS A 128 -5.14 -7.83 -1.46
CA CYS A 128 -5.06 -9.07 -0.71
C CYS A 128 -6.27 -9.18 0.21
N ASN A 129 -7.02 -10.27 0.13
CA ASN A 129 -8.11 -10.52 1.05
C ASN A 129 -7.63 -11.10 2.39
N THR A 130 -8.58 -11.32 3.30
CA THR A 130 -8.32 -11.84 4.65
C THR A 130 -7.81 -13.29 4.68
N ASN A 131 -7.84 -14.01 3.55
CA ASN A 131 -7.34 -15.39 3.44
C ASN A 131 -6.05 -15.43 2.60
N GLY A 132 -5.39 -14.27 2.41
CA GLY A 132 -4.14 -14.18 1.67
C GLY A 132 -4.26 -14.29 0.14
N SER A 133 -5.47 -14.39 -0.43
CA SER A 133 -5.68 -14.41 -1.88
C SER A 133 -5.57 -13.02 -2.49
N LEU A 134 -4.95 -12.94 -3.66
CA LEU A 134 -4.61 -11.69 -4.34
C LEU A 134 -5.41 -11.49 -5.62
N ARG A 135 -5.86 -10.25 -5.82
CA ARG A 135 -6.43 -9.75 -7.06
C ARG A 135 -5.56 -8.61 -7.58
N PHE A 136 -5.32 -8.59 -8.89
CA PHE A 136 -4.43 -7.65 -9.54
C PHE A 136 -5.23 -6.72 -10.44
N PHE A 137 -4.91 -5.43 -10.45
CA PHE A 137 -5.62 -4.44 -11.25
C PHE A 137 -4.62 -3.51 -11.92
N ASN A 138 -4.92 -3.08 -13.15
CA ASN A 138 -4.32 -1.93 -13.80
C ASN A 138 -5.42 -0.91 -14.17
N GLN A 139 -5.08 0.12 -14.93
CA GLN A 139 -6.05 1.15 -15.37
C GLN A 139 -7.18 0.61 -16.25
N ASN A 140 -7.01 -0.56 -16.87
CA ASN A 140 -8.01 -1.21 -17.73
C ASN A 140 -8.93 -2.18 -16.96
N GLY A 141 -8.65 -2.44 -15.68
CA GLY A 141 -9.46 -3.33 -14.84
C GLY A 141 -8.66 -4.45 -14.19
N GLU A 142 -9.37 -5.51 -13.80
CA GLU A 142 -8.81 -6.69 -13.16
C GLU A 142 -8.00 -7.55 -14.13
N MET A 143 -6.91 -8.12 -13.64
CA MET A 143 -5.97 -8.95 -14.38
C MET A 143 -5.83 -10.31 -13.70
N ALA A 144 -5.57 -11.35 -14.51
CA ALA A 144 -5.31 -12.70 -14.00
C ALA A 144 -4.00 -12.80 -13.22
N SER A 145 -3.03 -11.93 -13.51
CA SER A 145 -1.74 -11.82 -12.82
C SER A 145 -1.16 -10.42 -12.98
N SER A 146 -0.14 -10.08 -12.19
CA SER A 146 0.64 -8.85 -12.37
C SER A 146 1.35 -8.84 -13.73
N LEU A 147 1.36 -7.71 -14.42
CA LEU A 147 2.16 -7.51 -15.65
C LEU A 147 3.63 -7.21 -15.32
N LEU A 148 3.87 -6.52 -14.20
CA LEU A 148 5.20 -6.19 -13.70
C LEU A 148 5.92 -7.41 -13.12
N THR A 149 5.21 -8.31 -12.45
CA THR A 149 5.75 -9.56 -11.92
C THR A 149 4.78 -10.74 -12.12
N PRO A 150 4.70 -11.30 -13.35
CA PRO A 150 3.76 -12.38 -13.67
C PRO A 150 3.92 -13.66 -12.85
N ARG A 151 5.07 -13.85 -12.20
CA ARG A 151 5.36 -14.99 -11.31
C ARG A 151 4.94 -14.77 -9.85
N PHE A 152 4.36 -13.62 -9.52
CA PHE A 152 3.86 -13.38 -8.17
C PHE A 152 2.70 -14.36 -7.88
N PRO A 153 2.69 -15.04 -6.73
CA PRO A 153 1.66 -16.03 -6.44
C PRO A 153 0.27 -15.39 -6.28
N LEU A 154 -0.78 -16.12 -6.66
CA LEU A 154 -2.18 -15.68 -6.48
C LEU A 154 -2.64 -15.75 -5.01
N SER A 155 -1.85 -16.38 -4.14
CA SER A 155 -2.07 -16.38 -2.70
C SER A 155 -0.74 -16.36 -1.96
N ILE A 156 -0.68 -15.62 -0.87
CA ILE A 156 0.45 -15.59 0.06
C ILE A 156 0.19 -16.38 1.34
N GLU A 157 -0.92 -17.10 1.43
CA GLU A 157 -1.19 -18.00 2.54
C GLU A 157 -0.31 -19.26 2.51
N THR A 158 -0.09 -19.83 3.69
CA THR A 158 0.50 -21.16 3.86
C THR A 158 -0.29 -21.85 4.94
N ASP A 159 -0.64 -23.11 4.74
CA ASP A 159 -1.22 -23.95 5.79
C ASP A 159 -0.32 -23.91 7.03
N TYR A 160 -0.83 -23.33 8.11
CA TYR A 160 -0.31 -23.52 9.47
C TYR A 160 -1.12 -24.64 10.15
N GLN A 161 -1.28 -25.77 9.46
CA GLN A 161 -1.84 -26.98 10.08
C GLN A 161 -0.86 -27.55 11.10
#